data_AF-A0ABD5CP06-F1
#
_entry.id   AF-A0ABD5CP06-F1
#
_cell.length_a   1.000
_cell.length_b   1.000
_cell.length_c   1.000
_cell.angle_alpha   90.00
_cell.angle_beta   90.00
_cell.angle_gamma   90.00
#
_symmetry.space_group_name_H-M   'P 1'
#
loop_
_entity.id
_entity.type
_entity.pdbx_description
1 polymer ?
#
loop_
_entity_poly.entity_id
_entity_poly.type
_entity_poly.pdbx_seq_one_letter_code
_entity_poly.pdbx_strand_id
1 'polypeptide(L)'
;MPKAGQRYGTPYDSRFVAHPTQPRGRRLTREQRRICNADEAFAEALRARVANPARWEAFIDGRSWFEGRECKRCGSTRRRVRSCDCYDCMLTANRSDWSLMLANVMPPSKNTRDGYLDRLERIKRERQGEHETFTCGAFTAIQYPTGRLAVHSDTHHVHQPDLSRLEGIQLHRLCQRFPDLVEVLRWANWID
;
A
#
# COMPACT_ATOMS: atom_id res chain seq x y z
N MET A 1 -20.15 8.53 -7.04
CA MET A 1 -18.88 7.92 -6.59
C MET A 1 -19.21 6.87 -5.55
N PRO A 2 -18.86 5.58 -5.73
CA PRO A 2 -19.10 4.59 -4.68
C PRO A 2 -18.15 4.83 -3.50
N LYS A 3 -18.71 4.82 -2.29
CA LYS A 3 -18.02 5.10 -1.01
C LYS A 3 -16.98 4.02 -0.71
N ALA A 4 -15.88 4.42 -0.07
CA ALA A 4 -14.94 3.48 0.54
C ALA A 4 -15.68 2.61 1.57
N GLY A 5 -15.72 1.30 1.36
CA GLY A 5 -16.35 0.34 2.28
C GLY A 5 -17.42 -0.58 1.69
N GLN A 6 -17.81 -0.41 0.42
CA GLN A 6 -18.74 -1.33 -0.22
C GLN A 6 -18.06 -2.70 -0.40
N ARG A 7 -18.38 -3.65 0.48
CA ARG A 7 -17.95 -5.05 0.38
C ARG A 7 -18.49 -5.59 -0.95
N TYR A 8 -17.56 -5.96 -1.84
CA TYR A 8 -17.88 -6.51 -3.16
C TYR A 8 -18.50 -7.90 -3.00
N GLY A 9 -19.82 -7.99 -2.89
CA GLY A 9 -20.56 -9.24 -2.86
C GLY A 9 -20.24 -10.16 -1.68
N THR A 10 -20.99 -11.25 -1.57
CA THR A 10 -20.67 -12.32 -0.63
C THR A 10 -19.30 -12.90 -0.96
N PRO A 11 -18.43 -13.16 0.05
CA PRO A 11 -17.12 -13.78 -0.16
C PRO A 11 -17.19 -15.23 -0.64
N TYR A 12 -18.39 -15.75 -0.87
CA TYR A 12 -18.66 -17.08 -1.41
C TYR A 12 -19.76 -16.93 -2.48
N ASP A 13 -19.40 -17.17 -3.73
CA ASP A 13 -20.31 -17.31 -4.86
C ASP A 13 -20.06 -18.72 -5.41
N SER A 14 -21.03 -19.59 -5.20
CA SER A 14 -20.96 -21.04 -5.48
C SER A 14 -20.76 -21.35 -6.96
N ARG A 15 -20.87 -20.35 -7.85
CA ARG A 15 -20.58 -20.48 -9.28
C ARG A 15 -19.08 -20.55 -9.59
N PHE A 16 -18.19 -20.19 -8.67
CA PHE A 16 -16.73 -20.19 -8.91
C PHE A 16 -15.97 -21.28 -8.16
N VAL A 17 -16.62 -22.40 -7.82
CA VAL A 17 -15.98 -23.55 -7.13
C VAL A 17 -14.79 -24.11 -7.92
N ALA A 18 -14.80 -23.97 -9.25
CA ALA A 18 -13.71 -24.40 -10.13
C ALA A 18 -12.45 -23.53 -10.06
N HIS A 19 -12.51 -22.31 -9.49
CA HIS A 19 -11.39 -21.37 -9.48
C HIS A 19 -10.94 -21.05 -8.06
N PRO A 20 -9.64 -21.16 -7.74
CA PRO A 20 -9.11 -20.92 -6.39
C PRO A 20 -9.25 -19.45 -5.94
N THR A 21 -9.57 -18.54 -6.85
CA THR A 21 -9.72 -17.11 -6.54
C THR A 21 -10.97 -16.51 -7.17
N GLN A 22 -11.75 -15.80 -6.37
CA GLN A 22 -12.94 -15.10 -6.84
C GLN A 22 -12.58 -13.91 -7.76
N PRO A 23 -13.45 -13.57 -8.72
CA PRO A 23 -13.27 -12.42 -9.60
C PRO A 23 -13.32 -11.12 -8.81
N ARG A 24 -12.19 -10.39 -8.77
CA ARG A 24 -12.08 -9.07 -8.09
C ARG A 24 -11.86 -7.97 -9.13
N GLY A 25 -12.90 -7.17 -9.42
CA GLY A 25 -12.85 -6.08 -10.40
C GLY A 25 -11.91 -4.91 -10.05
N ARG A 26 -11.38 -4.86 -8.82
CA ARG A 26 -10.41 -3.82 -8.40
C ARG A 26 -9.07 -3.96 -9.12
N ARG A 27 -8.54 -5.18 -9.25
CA ARG A 27 -7.24 -5.45 -9.89
C ARG A 27 -7.40 -6.53 -10.96
N LEU A 28 -7.31 -6.11 -12.21
CA LEU A 28 -7.41 -6.98 -13.39
C LEU A 28 -6.04 -7.56 -13.73
N THR A 29 -5.88 -8.89 -13.63
CA THR A 29 -4.60 -9.60 -13.85
C THR A 29 -4.60 -10.40 -15.15
N ARG A 30 -3.41 -10.73 -15.66
CA ARG A 30 -3.26 -11.59 -16.85
C ARG A 30 -3.88 -12.98 -16.64
N GLU A 31 -3.79 -13.52 -15.43
CA GLU A 31 -4.39 -14.81 -15.10
C GLU A 31 -5.92 -14.75 -15.13
N GLN A 32 -6.52 -13.69 -14.57
CA GLN A 32 -7.97 -13.49 -14.69
C GLN A 32 -8.41 -13.39 -16.15
N ARG A 33 -7.62 -12.76 -17.01
CA ARG A 33 -7.93 -12.68 -18.45
C ARG A 33 -7.89 -14.06 -19.10
N ARG A 34 -6.88 -14.87 -18.76
CA ARG A 34 -6.78 -16.26 -19.22
C ARG A 34 -8.02 -17.05 -18.84
N ILE A 35 -8.49 -16.92 -17.59
CA ILE A 35 -9.71 -17.57 -17.11
C ILE A 35 -10.94 -17.05 -17.85
N CYS A 36 -11.09 -15.73 -18.03
CA CYS A 36 -12.22 -15.15 -18.77
C CYS A 36 -12.30 -15.67 -20.22
N ASN A 37 -11.15 -15.92 -20.86
CA ASN A 37 -11.11 -16.47 -22.21
C ASN A 37 -11.45 -17.97 -22.27
N ALA A 38 -11.37 -18.68 -21.14
CA ALA A 38 -11.66 -20.11 -21.03
C ALA A 38 -13.05 -20.41 -20.42
N ASP A 39 -13.61 -19.46 -19.67
CA ASP A 39 -14.84 -19.60 -18.89
C ASP A 39 -15.67 -18.32 -18.99
N GLU A 40 -16.76 -18.40 -19.76
CA GLU A 40 -17.69 -17.30 -20.01
C GLU A 40 -18.43 -16.86 -18.74
N ALA A 41 -18.81 -17.81 -17.87
CA ALA A 41 -19.49 -17.48 -16.61
C ALA A 41 -18.58 -16.68 -15.67
N PHE A 42 -17.28 -17.00 -15.65
CA PHE A 42 -16.29 -16.18 -14.94
C PHE A 42 -16.14 -14.79 -15.58
N ALA A 43 -16.15 -14.69 -16.91
CA ALA A 43 -16.05 -13.43 -17.63
C ALA A 43 -17.24 -12.50 -17.31
N GLU A 44 -18.48 -12.98 -17.40
CA GLU A 44 -19.68 -12.21 -17.07
C GLU A 44 -19.66 -11.72 -15.62
N ALA A 45 -19.27 -12.60 -14.71
CA ALA A 45 -19.18 -12.28 -13.30
C ALA A 45 -18.11 -11.22 -12.99
N LEU A 46 -16.95 -11.30 -13.65
CA LEU A 46 -15.92 -10.29 -13.49
C LEU A 46 -16.35 -8.97 -14.15
N ARG A 47 -16.98 -9.02 -15.33
CA ARG A 47 -17.53 -7.86 -16.04
C ARG A 47 -18.51 -7.07 -15.17
N ALA A 48 -19.45 -7.75 -14.52
CA ALA A 48 -20.41 -7.13 -13.60
C ALA A 48 -19.75 -6.39 -12.42
N ARG A 49 -18.49 -6.73 -12.09
CA ARG A 49 -17.71 -6.11 -11.00
C ARG A 49 -16.78 -4.99 -11.48
N VAL A 50 -16.66 -4.78 -12.80
CA VAL A 50 -15.84 -3.71 -13.38
C VAL A 50 -16.72 -2.51 -13.73
N ALA A 51 -16.59 -1.44 -12.95
CA ALA A 51 -17.46 -0.27 -13.08
C ALA A 51 -17.32 0.53 -14.39
N ASN A 52 -16.19 0.40 -15.10
CA ASN A 52 -15.93 1.14 -16.33
C ASN A 52 -15.95 0.18 -17.53
N PRO A 53 -16.90 0.31 -18.47
CA PRO A 53 -16.99 -0.56 -19.65
C PRO A 53 -15.73 -0.52 -20.53
N ALA A 54 -15.19 0.67 -20.80
CA ALA A 54 -13.97 0.82 -21.61
C ALA A 54 -12.75 0.13 -20.98
N ARG A 55 -12.69 0.09 -19.64
CA ARG A 55 -11.66 -0.68 -18.92
C ARG A 55 -11.82 -2.18 -19.14
N TRP A 56 -13.05 -2.67 -19.14
CA TRP A 56 -13.34 -4.09 -19.39
C TRP A 56 -12.98 -4.50 -20.81
N GLU A 57 -13.38 -3.70 -21.81
CA GLU A 57 -13.02 -3.94 -23.22
C GLU A 57 -11.50 -3.98 -23.40
N ALA A 58 -10.80 -2.96 -22.91
CA ALA A 58 -9.34 -2.92 -22.94
C ALA A 58 -8.69 -4.11 -22.22
N PHE A 59 -9.32 -4.63 -21.17
CA PHE A 59 -8.84 -5.82 -20.48
C PHE A 59 -8.92 -7.08 -21.33
N ILE A 60 -10.06 -7.33 -21.98
CA ILE A 60 -10.26 -8.50 -22.84
C ILE A 60 -9.38 -8.41 -24.09
N ASP A 61 -9.30 -7.23 -24.72
CA ASP A 61 -8.39 -6.94 -25.84
C ASP A 61 -6.90 -7.07 -25.47
N GLY A 62 -6.62 -7.14 -24.17
CA GLY A 62 -5.30 -7.27 -23.63
C GLY A 62 -4.43 -6.02 -23.71
N ARG A 63 -5.06 -4.85 -23.84
CA ARG A 63 -4.41 -3.54 -23.76
C ARG A 63 -3.93 -3.24 -22.34
N SER A 64 -2.85 -2.46 -22.25
CA SER A 64 -2.28 -2.03 -20.96
C SER A 64 -2.98 -0.81 -20.37
N TRP A 65 -3.72 -0.06 -21.19
CA TRP A 65 -4.40 1.18 -20.83
C TRP A 65 -5.74 1.35 -21.54
N PHE A 66 -6.58 2.22 -20.99
CA PHE A 66 -7.87 2.66 -21.53
C PHE A 66 -8.06 4.16 -21.27
N GLU A 67 -8.98 4.80 -21.96
CA GLU A 67 -9.34 6.19 -21.70
C GLU A 67 -10.29 6.29 -20.50
N GLY A 68 -9.92 7.09 -19.51
CA GLY A 68 -10.70 7.30 -18.31
C GLY A 68 -10.62 8.72 -17.80
N ARG A 69 -10.98 8.92 -16.53
CA ARG A 69 -10.95 10.23 -15.88
C ARG A 69 -9.58 10.89 -16.01
N GLU A 70 -9.52 12.20 -16.24
CA GLU A 70 -8.30 13.01 -16.32
C GLU A 70 -7.42 12.98 -15.04
N CYS A 71 -6.09 13.16 -15.20
CA CYS A 71 -5.11 13.02 -14.12
C CYS A 71 -4.84 14.38 -13.50
N LYS A 72 -5.10 14.52 -12.20
CA LYS A 72 -4.81 15.77 -11.47
C LYS A 72 -3.34 16.18 -11.49
N ARG A 73 -2.41 15.24 -11.74
CA ARG A 73 -0.97 15.50 -11.74
C ARG A 73 -0.40 15.87 -13.11
N CYS A 74 -0.90 15.25 -14.20
CA CYS A 74 -0.30 15.39 -15.53
C CYS A 74 -1.30 15.64 -16.67
N GLY A 75 -2.60 15.81 -16.38
CA GLY A 75 -3.64 16.03 -17.40
C GLY A 75 -4.00 14.81 -18.27
N SER A 76 -3.24 13.72 -18.21
CA SER A 76 -3.53 12.54 -19.04
C SER A 76 -4.84 11.83 -18.67
N THR A 77 -5.59 11.42 -19.68
CA THR A 77 -6.78 10.56 -19.58
C THR A 77 -6.44 9.06 -19.66
N ARG A 78 -5.19 8.69 -19.97
CA ARG A 78 -4.77 7.28 -20.09
C ARG A 78 -4.68 6.63 -18.71
N ARG A 79 -5.44 5.56 -18.50
CA ARG A 79 -5.54 4.83 -17.24
C ARG A 79 -5.11 3.39 -17.40
N ARG A 80 -4.40 2.85 -16.41
CA ARG A 80 -3.97 1.44 -16.39
C ARG A 80 -5.19 0.54 -16.29
N VAL A 81 -5.29 -0.46 -17.17
CA VAL A 81 -6.34 -1.50 -17.07
C VAL A 81 -6.27 -2.23 -15.73
N ARG A 82 -5.05 -2.55 -15.27
CA ARG A 82 -4.82 -3.30 -14.02
C ARG A 82 -5.42 -2.60 -12.80
N SER A 83 -5.16 -1.32 -12.59
CA SER A 83 -5.42 -0.64 -11.30
C SER A 83 -6.17 0.69 -11.39
N CYS A 84 -6.50 1.18 -12.61
CA CYS A 84 -7.03 2.52 -12.87
C CYS A 84 -6.10 3.68 -12.47
N ASP A 85 -4.82 3.42 -12.16
CA ASP A 85 -3.87 4.51 -11.92
C ASP A 85 -3.52 5.22 -13.24
N CYS A 86 -2.97 6.43 -13.15
CA CYS A 86 -2.51 7.16 -14.33
C CYS A 86 -1.41 6.37 -15.06
N TYR A 87 -1.64 6.06 -16.33
CA TYR A 87 -0.70 5.27 -17.14
C TYR A 87 0.58 6.07 -17.40
N ASP A 88 0.46 7.34 -17.77
CA ASP A 88 1.62 8.16 -18.13
C ASP A 88 2.48 8.50 -16.91
N CYS A 89 1.90 8.88 -15.76
CA CYS A 89 2.68 9.05 -14.52
C CYS A 89 3.43 7.78 -14.12
N MET A 90 2.86 6.59 -14.36
CA MET A 90 3.54 5.33 -14.09
C MET A 90 4.73 5.11 -15.05
N LEU A 91 4.57 5.44 -16.33
CA LEU A 91 5.70 5.38 -17.28
C LEU A 91 6.80 6.37 -16.92
N THR A 92 6.45 7.62 -16.59
CA THR A 92 7.42 8.64 -16.18
C THR A 92 8.16 8.24 -14.91
N ALA A 93 7.44 7.74 -13.90
CA ALA A 93 8.04 7.36 -12.62
C ALA A 93 9.02 6.17 -12.73
N ASN A 94 8.84 5.31 -13.72
CA ASN A 94 9.68 4.12 -13.94
C ASN A 94 10.56 4.26 -15.20
N ARG A 95 10.76 5.47 -15.71
CA ARG A 95 11.47 5.69 -17.00
C ARG A 95 12.88 5.08 -16.98
N SER A 96 13.61 5.25 -15.88
CA SER A 96 14.95 4.66 -15.67
C SER A 96 14.91 3.14 -15.76
N ASP A 97 13.93 2.54 -15.10
CA ASP A 97 13.81 1.09 -14.98
C ASP A 97 13.41 0.48 -16.32
N TRP A 98 12.55 1.15 -17.09
CA TRP A 98 12.17 0.73 -18.44
C TRP A 98 13.34 0.73 -19.41
N SER A 99 14.18 1.77 -19.38
CA SER A 99 15.39 1.83 -20.21
C SER A 99 16.36 0.69 -19.89
N LEU A 100 16.53 0.37 -18.60
CA LEU A 100 17.34 -0.77 -18.16
C LEU A 100 16.73 -2.10 -18.63
N MET A 101 15.42 -2.29 -18.45
CA MET A 101 14.72 -3.50 -18.88
C MET A 101 14.78 -3.72 -20.40
N LEU A 102 14.65 -2.66 -21.21
CA LEU A 102 14.82 -2.74 -22.67
C LEU A 102 16.24 -3.14 -23.08
N ALA A 103 17.23 -2.79 -22.27
CA ALA A 103 18.62 -3.21 -22.44
C ALA A 103 18.92 -4.61 -21.86
N ASN A 104 17.91 -5.37 -21.42
CA ASN A 104 18.05 -6.62 -20.66
C ASN A 104 18.91 -6.48 -19.39
N VAL A 105 18.95 -5.27 -18.81
CA VAL A 105 19.62 -4.99 -17.54
C VAL A 105 18.57 -4.95 -16.44
N MET A 106 18.77 -5.74 -15.39
CA MET A 106 17.90 -5.71 -14.22
C MET A 106 18.10 -4.38 -13.47
N PRO A 107 17.03 -3.62 -13.17
CA PRO A 107 17.16 -2.40 -12.37
C PRO A 107 17.83 -2.69 -11.02
N PRO A 108 18.67 -1.78 -10.51
CA PRO A 108 19.34 -1.97 -9.24
C PRO A 108 18.29 -2.13 -8.12
N SER A 109 18.44 -3.17 -7.31
CA SER A 109 17.58 -3.38 -6.15
C SER A 109 17.70 -2.19 -5.21
N LYS A 110 16.56 -1.66 -4.75
CA LYS A 110 16.52 -0.56 -3.78
C LYS A 110 17.15 -0.92 -2.43
N ASN A 111 17.30 -2.21 -2.15
CA ASN A 111 17.93 -2.73 -0.95
C ASN A 111 19.05 -3.70 -1.33
N THR A 112 20.16 -3.63 -0.62
CA THR A 112 21.15 -4.72 -0.62
C THR A 112 20.51 -5.99 -0.03
N ARG A 113 21.06 -7.16 -0.37
CA ARG A 113 20.63 -8.44 0.21
C ARG A 113 20.68 -8.38 1.74
N ASP A 114 21.76 -7.84 2.28
CA ASP A 114 21.97 -7.75 3.73
C ASP A 114 20.95 -6.82 4.38
N GLY A 115 20.65 -5.66 3.76
CA GLY A 115 19.61 -4.78 4.26
C GLY A 115 18.20 -5.39 4.21
N TYR A 116 17.93 -6.26 3.22
CA TYR A 116 16.68 -7.01 3.17
C TYR A 116 16.59 -8.06 4.28
N LEU A 117 17.66 -8.84 4.50
CA LEU A 117 17.71 -9.86 5.56
C LEU A 117 17.63 -9.24 6.95
N ASP A 118 18.36 -8.15 7.18
CA ASP A 118 18.30 -7.37 8.42
C ASP A 118 16.88 -6.87 8.69
N ARG A 119 16.20 -6.28 7.70
CA ARG A 119 14.79 -5.87 7.84
C ARG A 119 13.88 -7.04 8.22
N LEU A 120 14.06 -8.22 7.61
CA LEU A 120 13.26 -9.40 7.96
C LEU A 120 13.52 -9.85 9.40
N GLU A 121 14.76 -9.82 9.85
CA GLU A 121 15.12 -10.19 11.22
C GLU A 121 14.51 -9.21 12.24
N ARG A 122 14.56 -7.90 11.97
CA ARG A 122 13.89 -6.89 12.82
C ARG A 122 12.37 -7.13 12.93
N ILE A 123 11.71 -7.48 11.81
CA ILE A 123 10.28 -7.82 11.79
C ILE A 123 10.01 -9.09 12.61
N LYS A 124 10.88 -10.10 12.51
CA LYS A 124 10.77 -11.35 13.27
C LYS A 124 10.91 -11.09 14.77
N ARG A 125 11.91 -10.31 15.18
CA ARG A 125 12.15 -9.90 16.58
C ARG A 125 10.95 -9.15 17.16
N GLU A 126 10.40 -8.17 16.43
CA GLU A 126 9.18 -7.47 16.86
C GLU A 126 7.99 -8.44 17.02
N ARG A 127 7.82 -9.40 16.12
CA ARG A 127 6.75 -10.44 16.24
C ARG A 127 6.95 -11.35 17.44
N GLN A 128 8.20 -11.56 17.87
CA GLN A 128 8.54 -12.30 19.09
C GLN A 128 8.32 -11.45 20.36
N GLY A 129 7.88 -10.21 20.21
CA GLY A 129 7.57 -9.31 21.31
C GLY A 129 8.77 -8.51 21.80
N GLU A 130 9.91 -8.52 21.08
CA GLU A 130 11.06 -7.73 21.47
C GLU A 130 10.80 -6.22 21.30
N HIS A 131 11.04 -5.46 22.36
CA HIS A 131 10.93 -4.01 22.40
C HIS A 131 11.71 -3.42 23.57
N GLU A 132 12.03 -2.14 23.48
CA GLU A 132 12.59 -1.36 24.58
C GLU A 132 11.53 -0.39 25.09
N THR A 133 11.47 -0.18 26.40
CA THR A 133 10.51 0.73 27.04
C THR A 133 11.26 1.84 27.75
N PHE A 134 10.74 3.06 27.62
CA PHE A 134 11.27 4.24 28.29
C PHE A 134 10.13 5.06 28.86
N THR A 135 10.30 5.60 30.06
CA THR A 135 9.30 6.44 30.71
C THR A 135 9.92 7.78 31.07
N CYS A 136 9.26 8.85 30.68
CA CYS A 136 9.65 10.22 30.99
C CYS A 136 8.41 11.02 31.36
N GLY A 137 8.37 11.51 32.61
CA GLY A 137 7.21 12.20 33.16
C GLY A 137 5.92 11.40 33.03
N ALA A 138 4.93 11.95 32.33
CA ALA A 138 3.64 11.31 32.11
C ALA A 138 3.59 10.36 30.90
N PHE A 139 4.69 10.20 30.17
CA PHE A 139 4.74 9.41 28.94
C PHE A 139 5.53 8.12 29.14
N THR A 140 4.99 7.04 28.61
CA THR A 140 5.70 5.79 28.42
C THR A 140 5.77 5.49 26.93
N ALA A 141 6.98 5.23 26.46
CA ALA A 141 7.32 4.97 25.08
C ALA A 141 7.81 3.54 24.92
N ILE A 142 7.47 2.93 23.78
CA ILE A 142 7.91 1.60 23.40
C ILE A 142 8.53 1.69 22.01
N GLN A 143 9.82 1.39 21.92
CA GLN A 143 10.55 1.32 20.66
C GLN A 143 10.70 -0.14 20.22
N TYR A 144 10.31 -0.42 18.99
CA TYR A 144 10.43 -1.75 18.39
C TYR A 144 11.67 -1.83 17.50
N PRO A 145 12.26 -3.03 17.30
CA PRO A 145 13.42 -3.21 16.42
C PRO A 145 13.24 -2.66 15.00
N THR A 146 12.01 -2.59 14.50
CA THR A 146 11.70 -2.01 13.18
C THR A 146 11.81 -0.48 13.11
N GLY A 147 12.06 0.19 14.24
CA GLY A 147 12.06 1.64 14.39
C GLY A 147 10.69 2.24 14.69
N ARG A 148 9.64 1.42 14.82
CA ARG A 148 8.32 1.88 15.26
C ARG A 148 8.41 2.37 16.69
N LEU A 149 7.83 3.54 16.96
CA LEU A 149 7.75 4.14 18.28
C LEU A 149 6.28 4.31 18.68
N ALA A 150 5.85 3.59 19.71
CA ALA A 150 4.54 3.74 20.32
C ALA A 150 4.67 4.60 21.58
N VAL A 151 3.73 5.52 21.80
CA VAL A 151 3.73 6.39 22.99
C VAL A 151 2.34 6.38 23.61
N HIS A 152 2.31 6.24 24.93
CA HIS A 152 1.11 6.32 25.73
C HIS A 152 1.30 7.27 26.92
N SER A 153 0.23 7.97 27.27
CA SER A 153 0.10 8.78 28.47
C SER A 153 -1.36 8.80 28.90
N ASP A 154 -1.65 8.15 30.03
CA ASP A 154 -3.00 8.14 30.60
C ASP A 154 -3.39 9.54 31.10
N THR A 155 -2.44 10.26 31.70
CA THR A 155 -2.61 11.63 32.22
C THR A 155 -3.05 12.62 31.14
N HIS A 156 -2.51 12.49 29.93
CA HIS A 156 -2.81 13.38 28.82
C HIS A 156 -3.79 12.77 27.79
N HIS A 157 -4.30 11.57 28.06
CA HIS A 157 -5.14 10.78 27.15
C HIS A 157 -4.53 10.64 25.75
N VAL A 158 -3.21 10.47 25.67
CA VAL A 158 -2.49 10.27 24.42
C VAL A 158 -2.21 8.78 24.27
N HIS A 159 -2.75 8.18 23.22
CA HIS A 159 -2.46 6.79 22.85
C HIS A 159 -2.12 6.73 21.37
N GLN A 160 -0.83 6.75 21.05
CA GLN A 160 -0.36 6.66 19.68
C GLN A 160 0.46 5.38 19.49
N PRO A 161 -0.09 4.36 18.81
CA PRO A 161 0.58 3.07 18.64
C PRO A 161 1.77 3.10 17.66
N ASP A 162 1.89 4.18 16.89
CA ASP A 162 2.94 4.39 15.90
C ASP A 162 3.04 5.89 15.56
N LEU A 163 4.04 6.57 16.14
CA LEU A 163 4.26 8.00 15.93
C LEU A 163 4.59 8.35 14.47
N SER A 164 5.12 7.39 13.68
CA SER A 164 5.48 7.63 12.26
C SER A 164 4.27 7.91 11.37
N ARG A 165 3.06 7.60 11.87
CA ARG A 165 1.79 7.85 11.18
C ARG A 165 1.27 9.27 11.37
N LEU A 166 1.84 10.04 12.29
CA LEU A 166 1.49 11.44 12.46
C LEU A 166 2.17 12.28 11.39
N GLU A 167 1.47 13.31 10.92
CA GLU A 167 2.11 14.34 10.09
C GLU A 167 3.12 15.13 10.94
N GLY A 168 4.22 15.58 10.33
CA GLY A 168 5.28 16.30 11.06
C GLY A 168 4.78 17.52 11.84
N ILE A 169 3.77 18.23 11.31
CA ILE A 169 3.12 19.36 12.00
C ILE A 169 2.38 18.91 13.27
N GLN A 170 1.73 17.75 13.23
CA GLN A 170 1.01 17.21 14.40
C GLN A 170 2.00 16.79 15.49
N LEU A 171 3.08 16.10 15.10
CA LEU A 171 4.14 15.71 16.02
C LEU A 171 4.79 16.94 16.67
N HIS A 172 5.12 17.96 15.88
CA HIS A 172 5.71 19.20 16.39
C HIS A 172 4.79 19.89 17.41
N ARG A 173 3.49 19.99 17.12
CA ARG A 173 2.51 20.57 18.06
C ARG A 173 2.40 19.76 19.36
N LEU A 174 2.50 18.42 19.28
CA LEU A 174 2.54 17.58 20.47
C LEU A 174 3.80 17.87 21.31
N CYS A 175 4.97 17.97 20.70
CA CYS A 175 6.21 18.30 21.39
C CYS A 175 6.19 19.70 22.02
N GLN A 176 5.58 20.69 21.37
CA GLN A 176 5.40 22.03 21.95
C GLN A 176 4.51 22.01 23.19
N ARG A 177 3.48 21.14 23.19
CA ARG A 177 2.53 21.04 24.30
C ARG A 177 3.06 20.18 25.44
N PHE A 178 3.89 19.18 25.13
CA PHE A 178 4.39 18.19 26.07
C PHE A 178 5.91 18.07 25.95
N PRO A 179 6.69 18.84 26.73
CA PRO A 179 8.16 18.81 26.66
C PRO A 179 8.77 17.43 26.92
N ASP A 180 8.17 16.62 27.80
CA ASP A 180 8.61 15.24 28.08
C ASP A 180 8.61 14.35 26.82
N LEU A 181 7.75 14.65 25.85
CA LEU A 181 7.73 13.93 24.57
C LEU A 181 9.01 14.18 23.76
N VAL A 182 9.67 15.33 23.93
CA VAL A 182 10.96 15.63 23.27
C VAL A 182 12.03 14.69 23.79
N GLU A 183 12.08 14.44 25.11
CA GLU A 183 13.02 13.50 25.72
C GLU A 183 12.77 12.06 25.25
N VAL A 184 11.50 11.67 25.09
CA VAL A 184 11.14 10.38 24.47
C VAL A 184 11.67 10.28 23.03
N LEU A 185 11.54 11.34 22.23
CA LEU A 185 12.03 11.33 20.84
C LEU A 185 13.56 11.31 20.76
N ARG A 186 14.26 12.00 21.67
CA ARG A 186 15.72 11.94 21.79
C ARG A 186 16.19 10.56 22.18
N TRP A 187 15.58 9.96 23.20
CA TRP A 187 15.88 8.58 23.61
C TRP A 187 15.72 7.59 22.45
N ALA A 188 14.65 7.73 21.66
CA ALA A 188 14.41 6.88 20.50
C ALA A 188 15.30 7.20 19.27
N ASN A 189 16.19 8.21 19.38
CA ASN A 189 17.06 8.69 18.32
C ASN A 189 16.31 9.20 17.07
N TRP A 190 15.16 9.86 17.28
CA TRP A 190 14.38 10.50 16.20
C TRP A 190 14.78 11.96 15.98
N ILE A 191 15.36 12.58 17.01
CA ILE A 191 15.84 13.95 17.02
C ILE A 191 17.11 14.00 17.88
N ASP A 192 17.98 14.97 17.58
CA ASP A 192 19.17 15.30 18.38
C ASP A 192 18.84 16.40 19.40
#